data_AF-A0A3B8L3P5-F1
#
_entry.id   AF-A0A3B8L3P5-F1
#
_cell.length_a   1.000
_cell.length_b   1.000
_cell.length_c   1.000
_cell.angle_alpha   90.00
_cell.angle_beta   90.00
_cell.angle_gamma   90.00
#
_symmetry.space_group_name_H-M   'P 1'
#
loop_
_entity.id
_entity.type
_entity.pdbx_description
1 polymer ?
#
loop_
_entity_poly.entity_id
_entity_poly.type
_entity_poly.pdbx_seq_one_letter_code
_entity_poly.pdbx_strand_id
1 'polypeptide(L)'
;KVIYFQDYVVVDPGDTPLRRCQILTEEEARQARAKYGEEYFTLGMGAEAVKELLLGLNLVELSSQLRTDLRETGSQQKKKDLVKRLKIIEALRDSENRPDWLVLDVIPVIPPDLRPLVLLDSGNFATSDLNDLYRRIINRN
;
A
#
# COMPACT_ATOMS: atom_id res chain seq x y z
N LYS A 1 0.35 -6.52 -8.56
CA LYS A 1 -0.83 -6.56 -9.47
C LYS A 1 -1.72 -5.35 -9.25
N VAL A 2 -2.34 -5.17 -8.07
CA VAL A 2 -3.20 -4.00 -7.76
C VAL A 2 -2.51 -2.64 -7.94
N ILE A 3 -1.29 -2.46 -7.38
CA ILE A 3 -0.53 -1.20 -7.50
C ILE A 3 -0.19 -0.84 -8.95
N TYR A 4 -0.01 -1.84 -9.81
CA TYR A 4 0.35 -1.66 -11.21
C TYR A 4 -0.87 -1.59 -12.14
N PHE A 5 -2.06 -1.34 -11.59
CA PHE A 5 -3.31 -1.22 -12.33
C PHE A 5 -3.61 -2.46 -13.21
N GLN A 6 -3.28 -3.67 -12.72
CA GLN A 6 -3.62 -4.92 -13.43
C GLN A 6 -4.91 -5.55 -12.93
N ASP A 7 -5.11 -5.56 -11.60
CA ASP A 7 -6.24 -6.20 -10.94
C ASP A 7 -6.89 -5.21 -9.97
N TYR A 8 -8.18 -5.39 -9.71
CA TYR A 8 -8.92 -4.68 -8.68
C TYR A 8 -8.76 -5.36 -7.32
N VAL A 9 -8.93 -4.59 -6.26
CA VAL A 9 -9.11 -5.09 -4.89
C VAL A 9 -10.44 -4.60 -4.35
N VAL A 10 -11.15 -5.47 -3.62
CA VAL A 10 -12.36 -5.10 -2.89
C VAL A 10 -11.97 -4.29 -1.66
N VAL A 11 -12.29 -3.00 -1.69
CA VAL A 11 -12.06 -2.05 -0.59
C VAL A 11 -13.16 -2.17 0.45
N ASP A 12 -14.41 -2.15 -0.03
CA ASP A 12 -15.62 -2.34 0.76
C ASP A 12 -16.53 -3.36 0.05
N PRO A 13 -16.80 -4.53 0.65
CA PRO A 13 -17.71 -5.51 0.05
C PRO A 13 -19.20 -5.11 0.12
N GLY A 14 -19.58 -4.14 0.95
CA GLY A 14 -20.98 -3.79 1.20
C GLY A 14 -21.85 -5.01 1.54
N ASP A 15 -23.02 -5.12 0.91
CA ASP A 15 -23.96 -6.24 1.10
C ASP A 15 -23.70 -7.45 0.17
N THR A 16 -22.59 -7.44 -0.57
CA THR A 16 -22.26 -8.50 -1.53
C THR A 16 -21.52 -9.66 -0.85
N PRO A 17 -21.49 -10.87 -1.45
CA PRO A 17 -20.71 -11.99 -0.93
C PRO A 17 -19.20 -11.84 -1.15
N LEU A 18 -18.72 -10.69 -1.63
CA LEU A 18 -17.30 -10.41 -1.80
C LEU A 18 -16.62 -10.27 -0.44
N ARG A 19 -15.31 -10.50 -0.41
CA ARG A 19 -14.52 -10.33 0.81
C ARG A 19 -13.63 -9.11 0.70
N ARG A 20 -13.56 -8.31 1.76
CA ARG A 20 -12.57 -7.23 1.86
C ARG A 20 -11.15 -7.77 1.59
N CYS A 21 -10.34 -7.02 0.85
CA CYS A 21 -9.02 -7.42 0.35
C CYS A 21 -9.01 -8.58 -0.67
N GLN A 22 -10.16 -9.02 -1.17
CA GLN A 22 -10.21 -9.96 -2.30
C GLN A 22 -9.71 -9.28 -3.57
N ILE A 23 -8.84 -9.96 -4.30
CA ILE A 23 -8.36 -9.51 -5.61
C ILE A 23 -9.29 -10.04 -6.68
N LEU A 24 -9.67 -9.18 -7.62
CA LEU A 24 -10.48 -9.50 -8.78
C LEU A 24 -9.73 -9.08 -10.05
N THR A 25 -9.67 -9.97 -11.03
CA THR A 25 -9.27 -9.62 -12.39
C THR A 25 -10.27 -8.63 -13.00
N GLU A 26 -9.88 -7.96 -14.08
CA GLU A 26 -10.79 -7.05 -14.80
C GLU A 26 -12.10 -7.72 -15.24
N GLU A 27 -12.02 -8.97 -15.67
CA GLU A 27 -13.18 -9.77 -16.06
C GLU A 27 -14.12 -10.02 -14.87
N GLU A 28 -13.57 -10.47 -13.74
CA GLU A 28 -14.34 -10.74 -12.52
C GLU A 28 -14.95 -9.46 -11.96
N ALA A 29 -14.23 -8.34 -12.00
CA ALA A 29 -14.74 -7.03 -11.58
C ALA A 29 -15.95 -6.60 -12.43
N ARG A 30 -15.88 -6.78 -13.76
CA ARG A 30 -16.99 -6.47 -14.67
C ARG A 30 -18.20 -7.35 -14.39
N GLN A 31 -17.99 -8.64 -14.18
CA GLN A 31 -19.06 -9.58 -13.83
C GLN A 31 -19.70 -9.26 -12.48
N ALA A 32 -18.88 -8.90 -11.47
CA ALA A 32 -19.38 -8.50 -10.16
C ALA A 32 -20.24 -7.23 -10.25
N ARG A 33 -19.79 -6.21 -11.00
CA ARG A 33 -20.57 -4.97 -11.21
C ARG A 33 -21.89 -5.25 -11.92
N ALA A 34 -21.86 -6.07 -12.97
CA ALA A 34 -23.07 -6.45 -13.70
C ALA A 34 -24.06 -7.27 -12.84
N LYS A 35 -23.55 -8.09 -11.93
CA LYS A 35 -24.37 -8.98 -11.09
C LYS A 35 -24.96 -8.29 -9.87
N TYR A 36 -24.17 -7.47 -9.19
CA TYR A 36 -24.54 -6.91 -7.89
C TYR A 36 -24.91 -5.43 -7.96
N GLY A 37 -24.59 -4.72 -9.04
CA GLY A 37 -24.69 -3.26 -9.12
C GLY A 37 -23.44 -2.58 -8.55
N GLU A 38 -22.94 -1.56 -9.22
CA GLU A 38 -21.68 -0.89 -8.88
C GLU A 38 -21.77 -0.06 -7.58
N GLU A 39 -22.99 0.34 -7.20
CA GLU A 39 -23.28 1.11 -6.00
C GLU A 39 -23.27 0.30 -4.69
N TYR A 40 -23.29 -1.03 -4.77
CA TYR A 40 -23.41 -1.90 -3.58
C TYR A 40 -22.07 -2.36 -3.00
N PHE A 41 -20.95 -2.06 -3.67
CA PHE A 41 -19.61 -2.42 -3.21
C PHE A 41 -18.56 -1.50 -3.84
N THR A 42 -17.39 -1.40 -3.23
CA THR A 42 -16.29 -0.56 -3.72
C THR A 42 -15.10 -1.39 -4.15
N LEU A 43 -14.69 -1.23 -5.41
CA LEU A 43 -13.44 -1.75 -5.93
C LEU A 43 -12.45 -0.61 -6.14
N GLY A 44 -11.19 -0.87 -5.79
CA GLY A 44 -10.09 0.07 -5.99
C GLY A 44 -8.92 -0.55 -6.76
N MET A 45 -8.09 0.30 -7.34
CA MET A 45 -6.80 -0.05 -7.96
C MET A 45 -5.72 0.96 -7.59
N GLY A 46 -4.47 0.64 -7.90
CA GLY A 46 -3.35 1.55 -7.69
C GLY A 46 -2.97 1.73 -6.22
N ALA A 47 -2.18 2.78 -5.96
CA ALA A 47 -1.69 3.09 -4.61
C ALA A 47 -2.81 3.61 -3.69
N GLU A 48 -3.81 4.30 -4.25
CA GLU A 48 -4.93 4.87 -3.50
C GLU A 48 -5.77 3.78 -2.81
N ALA A 49 -6.11 2.71 -3.54
CA ALA A 49 -6.84 1.58 -2.97
C ALA A 49 -6.06 0.90 -1.84
N VAL A 50 -4.74 0.79 -1.96
CA VAL A 50 -3.89 0.25 -0.89
C VAL A 50 -3.91 1.17 0.32
N LYS A 51 -3.83 2.49 0.12
CA LYS A 51 -3.91 3.48 1.19
C LYS A 51 -5.24 3.40 1.92
N GLU A 52 -6.36 3.30 1.20
CA GLU A 52 -7.70 3.18 1.77
C GLU A 52 -7.87 1.90 2.60
N LEU A 53 -7.34 0.77 2.11
CA LEU A 53 -7.31 -0.47 2.88
C LEU A 53 -6.51 -0.33 4.17
N LEU A 54 -5.35 0.35 4.13
CA LEU A 54 -4.52 0.63 5.30
C LEU A 54 -5.22 1.56 6.29
N LEU A 55 -5.95 2.57 5.81
CA LEU A 55 -6.73 3.50 6.63
C LEU A 55 -7.82 2.78 7.42
N GLY A 56 -8.51 1.82 6.82
CA GLY A 56 -9.57 1.07 7.50
C GLY A 56 -9.07 -0.12 8.32
N LEU A 57 -7.79 -0.19 8.69
CA LEU A 57 -7.25 -1.23 9.58
C LEU A 57 -7.47 -0.88 11.05
N ASN A 58 -8.18 -1.74 11.77
CA ASN A 58 -8.22 -1.72 13.24
C ASN A 58 -7.09 -2.59 13.80
N LEU A 59 -5.98 -1.95 14.22
CA LEU A 59 -4.81 -2.66 14.74
C LEU A 59 -5.07 -3.39 16.07
N VAL A 60 -6.00 -2.89 16.89
CA VAL A 60 -6.37 -3.51 18.18
C VAL A 60 -7.11 -4.82 17.92
N GLU A 61 -8.14 -4.78 17.08
CA GLU A 61 -8.92 -5.94 16.69
C GLU A 61 -8.05 -6.99 15.99
N LEU A 62 -7.23 -6.55 15.02
CA LEU A 62 -6.33 -7.44 14.30
C LEU A 62 -5.29 -8.10 15.22
N SER A 63 -4.74 -7.36 16.19
CA SER A 63 -3.84 -7.94 17.20
C SER A 63 -4.53 -9.02 18.03
N SER A 64 -5.77 -8.76 18.47
CA SER A 64 -6.57 -9.73 19.22
C SER A 64 -6.84 -11.00 18.39
N GLN A 65 -7.27 -10.84 17.14
CA GLN A 65 -7.52 -11.95 16.23
C GLN A 65 -6.26 -12.79 16.02
N LEU A 66 -5.11 -12.17 15.73
CA LEU A 66 -3.85 -12.87 15.52
C LEU A 66 -3.39 -13.65 16.75
N ARG A 67 -3.63 -13.15 17.97
CA ARG A 67 -3.34 -13.88 19.21
C ARG A 67 -4.25 -15.10 19.40
N THR A 68 -5.50 -15.03 18.96
CA THR A 68 -6.42 -16.16 18.96
C THR A 68 -6.01 -17.20 17.93
N ASP A 69 -5.77 -16.80 16.68
CA ASP A 69 -5.29 -17.69 15.61
C ASP A 69 -3.99 -18.41 16.00
N LEU A 70 -3.09 -17.72 16.70
CA LEU A 70 -1.83 -18.27 17.16
C LEU A 70 -2.00 -19.35 18.25
N ARG A 71 -3.03 -19.24 19.08
CA ARG A 71 -3.37 -20.23 20.11
C ARG A 71 -4.06 -21.46 19.52
N GLU A 72 -4.90 -21.25 18.51
CA GLU A 72 -5.70 -22.31 17.87
C GLU A 72 -4.92 -23.09 16.81
N THR A 73 -3.87 -22.48 16.23
CA THR A 73 -3.13 -23.14 15.16
C THR A 73 -2.24 -24.28 15.68
N GLY A 74 -2.43 -25.48 15.14
CA GLY A 74 -1.52 -26.63 15.33
C GLY A 74 -0.32 -26.65 14.38
N SER A 75 -0.31 -25.81 13.34
CA SER A 75 0.72 -25.83 12.30
C SER A 75 1.92 -24.95 12.67
N GLN A 76 3.12 -25.54 12.71
CA GLN A 76 4.35 -24.80 13.02
C GLN A 76 4.67 -23.71 11.99
N GLN A 77 4.40 -23.96 10.71
CA GLN A 77 4.61 -22.97 9.65
C GLN A 77 3.66 -21.77 9.84
N LYS A 78 2.35 -22.02 10.00
CA LYS A 78 1.37 -20.95 10.23
C LYS A 78 1.69 -20.19 11.52
N LYS A 79 2.13 -20.88 12.57
CA LYS A 79 2.55 -20.26 13.83
C LYS A 79 3.68 -19.24 13.61
N LYS A 80 4.71 -19.60 12.84
CA LYS A 80 5.83 -18.70 12.51
C LYS A 80 5.37 -17.45 11.75
N ASP A 81 4.45 -17.61 10.81
CA ASP A 81 3.93 -16.50 10.00
C ASP A 81 3.03 -15.57 10.84
N LEU A 82 2.16 -16.15 11.70
CA LEU A 82 1.33 -15.41 12.64
C LEU A 82 2.17 -14.63 13.66
N VAL A 83 3.24 -15.21 14.22
CA VAL A 83 4.15 -14.52 15.14
C VAL A 83 4.80 -13.30 14.47
N LYS A 84 5.31 -13.48 13.25
CA LYS A 84 5.92 -12.37 12.49
C LYS A 84 4.92 -11.24 12.25
N ARG A 85 3.70 -11.59 11.82
CA ARG A 85 2.65 -10.62 11.56
C ARG A 85 2.22 -9.90 12.84
N LEU A 86 1.98 -10.63 13.92
CA LEU A 86 1.61 -10.06 15.22
C LEU A 86 2.66 -9.06 15.71
N LYS A 87 3.95 -9.40 15.60
CA LYS A 87 5.06 -8.50 15.98
C LYS A 87 5.01 -7.17 15.22
N ILE A 88 4.73 -7.20 13.92
CA ILE A 88 4.62 -5.98 13.10
C ILE A 88 3.39 -5.16 13.53
N ILE A 89 2.24 -5.81 13.71
CA ILE A 89 0.99 -5.14 14.10
C ILE A 89 1.11 -4.49 15.48
N GLU A 90 1.70 -5.18 16.46
CA GLU A 90 1.91 -4.64 17.80
C GLU A 90 2.92 -3.48 17.77
N ALA A 91 4.03 -3.62 17.05
CA ALA A 91 5.00 -2.53 16.91
C ALA A 91 4.40 -1.28 16.27
N LEU A 92 3.52 -1.45 15.27
CA LEU A 92 2.83 -0.33 14.64
C LEU A 92 1.79 0.30 15.58
N ARG A 93 0.98 -0.52 16.26
CA ARG A 93 -0.04 -0.10 17.22
C ARG A 93 0.55 0.68 18.40
N ASP A 94 1.69 0.21 18.92
CA ASP A 94 2.35 0.78 20.09
C ASP A 94 3.22 2.00 19.72
N SER A 95 3.28 2.36 18.44
CA SER A 95 3.95 3.56 17.93
C SER A 95 2.95 4.67 17.61
N GLU A 96 3.44 5.89 17.38
CA GLU A 96 2.62 7.01 16.88
C GLU A 96 2.37 6.93 15.35
N ASN A 97 2.91 5.91 14.68
CA ASN A 97 2.83 5.79 13.24
C ASN A 97 1.47 5.24 12.81
N ARG A 98 0.90 5.87 11.78
CA ARG A 98 -0.30 5.36 11.13
C ARG A 98 0.05 4.40 9.98
N PRO A 99 -0.73 3.33 9.76
CA PRO A 99 -0.48 2.38 8.66
C PRO A 99 -0.45 3.04 7.28
N ASP A 100 -1.31 4.05 7.05
CA ASP A 100 -1.46 4.72 5.76
C ASP A 100 -0.26 5.58 5.36
N TRP A 101 0.63 5.95 6.29
CA TRP A 101 1.85 6.72 6.01
C TRP A 101 2.85 5.99 5.12
N LEU A 102 2.68 4.68 4.93
CA LEU A 102 3.46 3.90 3.97
C LEU A 102 3.19 4.31 2.51
N VAL A 103 2.07 5.00 2.24
CA VAL A 103 1.73 5.54 0.93
C VAL A 103 1.93 7.06 0.96
N LEU A 104 2.91 7.55 0.21
CA LEU A 104 3.30 8.96 0.21
C LEU A 104 2.38 9.80 -0.67
N ASP A 105 1.75 10.83 -0.09
CA ASP A 105 1.03 11.87 -0.84
C ASP A 105 1.96 12.98 -1.33
N VAL A 106 3.03 13.26 -0.57
CA VAL A 106 3.98 14.33 -0.83
C VAL A 106 5.39 13.78 -0.66
N ILE A 107 6.25 14.07 -1.63
CA ILE A 107 7.66 13.68 -1.60
C ILE A 107 8.51 14.95 -1.37
N PRO A 108 9.25 15.05 -0.25
CA PRO A 108 10.12 16.18 -0.01
C PRO A 108 11.32 16.18 -0.97
N VAL A 109 11.75 17.38 -1.37
CA VAL A 109 12.94 17.57 -2.21
C VAL A 109 14.13 17.95 -1.33
N ILE A 110 15.22 17.22 -1.47
CA ILE A 110 16.46 17.46 -0.72
C ILE A 110 17.02 18.87 -1.06
N PRO A 111 17.56 19.63 -0.07
CA PRO A 111 18.15 20.95 -0.32
C PRO A 111 19.23 20.94 -1.40
N PRO A 112 19.37 22.02 -2.21
CA PRO A 112 20.31 22.09 -3.33
C PRO A 112 21.76 21.84 -2.94
N ASP A 113 22.17 22.26 -1.74
CA ASP A 113 23.54 22.09 -1.23
C ASP A 113 23.94 20.62 -1.07
N LEU A 114 22.97 19.74 -0.83
CA LEU A 114 23.17 18.29 -0.75
C LEU A 114 23.04 17.59 -2.11
N ARG A 115 22.71 18.34 -3.17
CA ARG A 115 22.61 17.86 -4.56
C ARG A 115 23.31 18.81 -5.55
N PRO A 116 24.61 19.08 -5.35
CA PRO A 116 25.32 20.11 -6.10
C PRO A 116 25.36 19.80 -7.59
N LEU A 117 25.33 20.86 -8.39
CA LEU A 117 25.64 20.84 -9.82
C LEU A 117 27.04 21.38 -9.98
N VAL A 118 27.96 20.56 -10.49
CA VAL A 118 29.37 20.95 -10.63
C VAL A 118 29.61 21.37 -12.07
N LEU A 119 30.01 22.61 -12.28
CA LEU A 119 30.49 23.07 -13.59
C LEU A 119 31.86 22.42 -13.85
N LEU A 120 32.01 21.81 -15.02
CA LEU A 120 33.26 21.23 -15.49
C LEU A 120 34.03 22.24 -16.34
N ASP A 121 35.35 22.07 -16.42
CA ASP A 121 36.25 22.91 -17.25
C ASP A 121 35.87 22.93 -18.74
N SER A 122 35.09 21.95 -19.19
CA SER A 122 34.56 21.86 -20.55
C SER A 122 33.34 22.77 -20.84
N GLY A 123 32.85 23.50 -19.84
CA GLY A 123 31.60 24.28 -19.93
C GLY A 123 30.32 23.46 -19.76
N ASN A 124 30.43 22.15 -19.54
CA ASN A 124 29.32 21.27 -19.22
C ASN A 124 29.07 21.20 -17.70
N PHE A 125 27.86 20.79 -17.30
CA PHE A 125 27.54 20.52 -15.90
C PHE A 125 27.57 19.01 -15.62
N ALA A 126 28.30 18.59 -14.61
CA ALA A 126 28.11 17.30 -13.98
C ALA A 126 26.86 17.39 -13.08
N THR A 127 25.86 16.58 -13.40
CA THR A 127 24.63 16.46 -12.62
C THR A 127 24.74 15.23 -11.71
N SER A 128 24.26 15.34 -10.47
CA SER A 128 24.05 14.16 -9.62
C SER A 128 22.87 13.34 -10.15
N ASP A 129 22.96 12.00 -10.09
CA ASP A 129 21.87 11.06 -10.41
C ASP A 129 20.54 11.46 -9.72
N LEU A 130 20.62 12.04 -8.52
CA LEU A 130 19.46 12.49 -7.75
C LEU A 130 18.70 13.63 -8.45
N ASN A 131 19.42 14.59 -9.05
CA ASN A 131 18.80 15.69 -9.79
C ASN A 131 18.06 15.17 -11.03
N ASP A 132 18.61 14.13 -11.68
CA ASP A 132 17.96 13.47 -12.81
C ASP A 132 16.70 12.70 -12.41
N LEU A 133 16.73 11.99 -11.28
CA LEU A 133 15.55 11.32 -10.74
C LEU A 133 14.45 12.31 -10.36
N TYR A 134 14.78 13.39 -9.64
CA TYR A 134 13.82 14.45 -9.31
C TYR A 134 13.22 15.07 -10.58
N ARG A 135 14.05 15.40 -11.59
CA ARG A 135 13.58 15.94 -12.86
C ARG A 135 12.59 14.99 -13.54
N ARG A 136 12.86 13.68 -13.58
CA ARG A 136 11.95 12.69 -14.17
C ARG A 136 10.62 12.61 -13.43
N ILE A 137 10.64 12.65 -12.10
CA ILE A 137 9.43 12.61 -11.28
C ILE A 137 8.61 13.88 -11.49
N ILE A 138 9.24 15.06 -11.41
CA ILE A 138 8.58 16.36 -11.56
C ILE A 138 7.95 16.49 -12.95
N ASN A 139 8.63 16.06 -14.02
CA ASN A 139 8.10 16.13 -15.38
C ASN A 139 6.94 15.16 -15.64
N ARG A 140 6.81 14.10 -14.83
CA ARG A 140 5.75 13.10 -14.97
C ARG A 140 4.53 13.41 -14.10
N ASN A 141 4.73 14.12 -12.99
CA ASN A 141 3.64 14.61 -12.14
C ASN A 141 2.85 15.71 -12.84
#